data_AF-A0AB32WTC0-F1
#
_entry.id   AF-A0AB32WTC0-F1
#
_cell.length_a   1.000
_cell.length_b   1.000
_cell.length_c   1.000
_cell.angle_alpha   90.00
_cell.angle_beta   90.00
_cell.angle_gamma   90.00
#
_symmetry.space_group_name_H-M   'P 1'
#
loop_
_entity.id
_entity.type
_entity.pdbx_description
1 polymer ?
#
loop_
_entity_poly.entity_id
_entity_poly.type
_entity_poly.pdbx_seq_one_letter_code
_entity_poly.pdbx_strand_id
1 'polypeptide(L)'
;MSSTPMLPVSTSEPNVESKQSATTPNLRSILARLSGSARLALSRCRPWTELVDRTAFTKPASFSDATSRVRKNFSYFRANYLTILAGVLSFSLISHPFSLVILLSLLSAWLFLYALRLSDQPVVIWGRPYSDIETLAILVASTVIVIFLTSVGSLLISGILMGLGIVCAHGAFRMPEDLFLDEQEPLGSGLFSFVSGAASSAAAAAATPAIISRV
;
A
#
# COMPACT_ATOMS: atom_id res chain seq x y z
N MET A 1 5.72 40.38 -76.83
CA MET A 1 5.75 41.45 -75.82
C MET A 1 5.41 40.86 -74.46
N SER A 2 6.36 40.97 -73.51
CA SER A 2 6.25 40.90 -72.04
C SER A 2 5.66 39.64 -71.37
N SER A 3 6.42 38.77 -70.68
CA SER A 3 7.00 38.88 -69.30
C SER A 3 5.90 39.04 -68.23
N THR A 4 5.79 38.30 -67.11
CA THR A 4 6.66 37.43 -66.30
C THR A 4 5.76 36.73 -65.23
N PRO A 5 6.16 35.61 -64.61
CA PRO A 5 5.44 34.99 -63.48
C PRO A 5 5.92 35.59 -62.14
N MET A 6 5.02 35.83 -61.17
CA MET A 6 5.39 36.17 -59.79
C MET A 6 5.12 34.98 -58.86
N LEU A 7 6.17 34.52 -58.17
CA LEU A 7 6.09 33.77 -56.90
C LEU A 7 6.13 34.79 -55.73
N PRO A 8 6.24 34.38 -54.46
CA PRO A 8 5.25 33.82 -53.54
C PRO A 8 5.05 34.74 -52.29
N VAL A 9 4.06 34.47 -51.42
CA VAL A 9 4.11 34.95 -50.02
C VAL A 9 4.02 33.75 -49.08
N SER A 10 5.17 33.46 -48.48
CA SER A 10 5.30 32.68 -47.26
C SER A 10 4.86 33.55 -46.09
N THR A 11 3.79 33.19 -45.40
CA THR A 11 3.61 33.59 -44.01
C THR A 11 4.13 32.44 -43.15
N SER A 12 5.40 32.55 -42.81
CA SER A 12 6.03 31.85 -41.70
C SER A 12 5.55 32.49 -40.39
N GLU A 13 4.64 31.86 -39.67
CA GLU A 13 4.49 32.15 -38.24
C GLU A 13 5.58 31.39 -37.47
N PRO A 14 6.29 32.06 -36.55
CA PRO A 14 7.28 31.41 -35.72
C PRO A 14 6.59 30.67 -34.58
N ASN A 15 6.91 29.38 -34.49
CA ASN A 15 7.25 28.68 -33.26
C ASN A 15 6.92 29.43 -31.95
N VAL A 16 5.76 29.15 -31.34
CA VAL A 16 5.72 28.95 -29.89
C VAL A 16 5.38 27.49 -29.68
N GLU A 17 6.45 26.72 -29.84
CA GLU A 17 6.74 25.48 -29.14
C GLU A 17 6.42 25.64 -27.65
N SER A 18 5.14 25.55 -27.28
CA SER A 18 4.78 24.82 -26.08
C SER A 18 5.05 23.36 -26.39
N LYS A 19 6.34 22.99 -26.38
CA LYS A 19 6.76 21.67 -25.91
C LYS A 19 6.04 21.51 -24.58
N GLN A 20 4.86 20.88 -24.62
CA GLN A 20 4.24 20.29 -23.45
C GLN A 20 5.38 19.52 -22.82
N SER A 21 5.90 20.08 -21.72
CA SER A 21 6.93 19.45 -20.94
C SER A 21 6.42 18.05 -20.73
N ALA A 22 7.14 17.07 -21.28
CA ALA A 22 6.92 15.68 -20.97
C ALA A 22 6.80 15.66 -19.44
N THR A 23 5.59 15.41 -18.93
CA THR A 23 5.26 15.53 -17.51
C THR A 23 6.02 14.43 -16.81
N THR A 24 7.30 14.72 -16.54
CA THR A 24 8.18 13.82 -15.83
C THR A 24 7.55 13.73 -14.45
N PRO A 25 7.19 12.54 -13.97
CA PRO A 25 6.61 12.40 -12.64
C PRO A 25 7.59 13.04 -11.66
N ASN A 26 7.16 14.14 -11.04
CA ASN A 26 8.04 14.96 -10.21
C ASN A 26 8.42 14.14 -8.98
N LEU A 27 9.66 13.66 -8.93
CA LEU A 27 10.16 12.84 -7.82
C LEU A 27 9.89 13.47 -6.46
N ARG A 28 9.91 14.81 -6.37
CA ARG A 28 9.59 15.54 -5.14
C ARG A 28 8.15 15.31 -4.67
N SER A 29 7.18 15.23 -5.59
CA SER A 29 5.79 14.97 -5.22
C SER A 29 5.58 13.53 -4.76
N ILE A 30 6.27 12.57 -5.38
CA ILE A 30 6.28 11.17 -4.93
C ILE A 30 6.91 11.08 -3.53
N LEU A 31 8.07 11.69 -3.32
CA LEU A 31 8.75 11.74 -2.01
C LEU A 31 7.90 12.43 -0.95
N ALA A 32 7.22 13.53 -1.29
CA ALA A 32 6.30 14.21 -0.39
C ALA A 32 5.13 13.29 0.01
N ARG A 33 4.54 12.58 -0.95
CA ARG A 33 3.46 11.60 -0.68
C ARG A 33 3.96 10.43 0.16
N LEU A 34 5.12 9.87 -0.14
CA LEU A 34 5.72 8.77 0.62
C LEU A 34 6.03 9.21 2.06
N SER A 35 6.65 10.38 2.24
CA SER A 35 6.94 10.92 3.57
C SER A 35 5.68 11.25 4.35
N GLY A 36 4.64 11.78 3.69
CA GLY A 36 3.32 12.00 4.28
C GLY A 36 2.69 10.68 4.75
N SER A 37 2.68 9.65 3.89
CA SER A 37 2.19 8.32 4.24
C SER A 37 2.98 7.68 5.38
N ALA A 38 4.31 7.81 5.39
CA ALA A 38 5.15 7.30 6.48
C ALA A 38 4.87 8.03 7.80
N ARG A 39 4.72 9.35 7.77
CA ARG A 39 4.35 10.16 8.95
C ARG A 39 2.96 9.78 9.47
N LEU A 40 2.00 9.56 8.58
CA LEU A 40 0.66 9.10 8.95
C LEU A 40 0.66 7.68 9.52
N ALA A 41 1.51 6.79 9.00
CA ALA A 41 1.68 5.45 9.54
C ALA A 41 2.30 5.50 10.94
N LEU A 42 3.33 6.33 11.12
CA LEU A 42 4.00 6.54 12.41
C LEU A 42 3.14 7.28 13.42
N SER A 43 2.27 8.21 12.99
CA SER A 43 1.34 8.90 13.89
C SER A 43 0.24 7.97 14.43
N ARG A 44 0.02 6.81 13.78
CA ARG A 44 -0.85 5.75 14.28
C ARG A 44 -0.14 4.81 15.26
N CYS A 45 1.17 4.93 15.44
CA CYS A 45 1.89 4.16 16.46
C CYS A 45 1.47 4.62 17.85
N ARG A 46 1.16 3.66 18.71
CA ARG A 46 1.02 3.87 20.14
C ARG A 46 2.37 4.27 20.74
N PRO A 47 2.38 4.96 21.90
CA PRO A 47 3.62 5.29 22.59
C PRO A 47 4.52 4.06 22.75
N TRP A 48 5.79 4.17 22.34
CA TRP A 48 6.74 3.05 22.45
C TRP A 48 7.03 2.66 23.90
N THR A 49 6.92 3.60 24.83
CA THR A 49 7.03 3.35 26.27
C THR A 49 5.95 2.40 26.76
N GLU A 50 4.75 2.53 26.19
CA GLU A 50 3.65 1.62 26.47
C GLU A 50 4.00 0.24 25.94
N LEU A 51 4.37 0.12 24.65
CA LEU A 51 4.76 -1.15 24.03
C LEU A 51 5.86 -1.90 24.82
N VAL A 52 6.84 -1.19 25.38
CA VAL A 52 7.98 -1.81 26.08
C VAL A 52 7.78 -1.84 27.61
N ASP A 53 6.57 -1.52 28.10
CA ASP A 53 6.30 -1.55 29.53
C ASP A 53 6.51 -2.95 30.12
N ARG A 54 7.54 -3.07 30.96
CA ARG A 54 7.99 -4.33 31.55
C ARG A 54 7.02 -4.87 32.60
N THR A 55 6.25 -4.00 33.25
CA THR A 55 5.30 -4.43 34.28
C THR A 55 4.11 -5.18 33.71
N ALA A 56 3.77 -4.94 32.44
CA ALA A 56 2.70 -5.62 31.74
C ALA A 56 3.06 -7.04 31.27
N PHE A 57 4.32 -7.51 31.38
CA PHE A 57 4.70 -8.84 30.89
C PHE A 57 4.48 -9.94 31.92
N THR A 58 3.70 -10.95 31.56
CA THR A 58 3.46 -12.15 32.36
C THR A 58 3.48 -13.41 31.51
N LYS A 59 3.83 -14.55 32.12
CA LYS A 59 3.80 -15.85 31.44
C LYS A 59 2.35 -16.25 31.13
N PRO A 60 2.01 -16.62 29.88
CA PRO A 60 0.66 -17.09 29.55
C PRO A 60 0.38 -18.42 30.25
N ALA A 61 -0.86 -18.59 30.72
CA ALA A 61 -1.26 -19.77 31.48
C ALA A 61 -1.45 -21.02 30.59
N SER A 62 -1.78 -20.80 29.31
CA SER A 62 -1.98 -21.86 28.32
C SER A 62 -1.75 -21.35 26.90
N PHE A 63 -1.71 -22.26 25.92
CA PHE A 63 -1.63 -21.89 24.50
C PHE A 63 -2.86 -21.10 24.02
N SER A 64 -4.04 -21.45 24.53
CA SER A 64 -5.29 -20.72 24.23
C SER A 64 -5.23 -19.28 24.76
N ASP A 65 -4.73 -19.11 25.99
CA ASP A 65 -4.48 -17.79 26.60
C ASP A 65 -3.48 -16.99 25.77
N ALA A 66 -2.32 -17.57 25.43
CA ALA A 66 -1.32 -16.93 24.58
C ALA A 66 -1.90 -16.44 23.25
N THR A 67 -2.68 -17.27 22.56
CA THR A 67 -3.30 -16.92 21.27
C THR A 67 -4.33 -15.80 21.43
N SER A 68 -5.11 -15.81 22.51
CA SER A 68 -6.06 -14.75 22.85
C SER A 68 -5.35 -13.41 23.08
N ARG A 69 -4.24 -13.43 23.84
CA ARG A 69 -3.40 -12.25 24.11
C ARG A 69 -2.78 -11.72 22.83
N VAL A 70 -2.23 -12.59 21.97
CA VAL A 70 -1.67 -12.19 20.66
C VAL A 70 -2.72 -11.46 19.83
N ARG A 71 -3.93 -12.01 19.70
CA ARG A 71 -5.01 -11.39 18.90
C ARG A 71 -5.37 -9.99 19.43
N LYS A 72 -5.54 -9.86 20.74
CA LYS A 72 -5.87 -8.60 21.41
C LYS A 72 -4.76 -7.55 21.23
N ASN A 73 -3.52 -7.93 21.57
CA ASN A 73 -2.36 -7.05 21.46
C ASN A 73 -2.05 -6.69 19.99
N PHE A 74 -2.32 -7.58 19.02
CA PHE A 74 -2.12 -7.29 17.59
C PHE A 74 -3.06 -6.20 17.09
N SER A 75 -4.33 -6.23 17.51
CA SER A 75 -5.27 -5.18 17.17
C SER A 75 -4.83 -3.84 17.77
N TYR A 76 -4.40 -3.86 19.02
CA TYR A 76 -4.02 -2.65 19.76
C TYR A 76 -2.71 -2.01 19.26
N PHE A 77 -1.64 -2.79 19.15
CA PHE A 77 -0.31 -2.31 18.74
C PHE A 77 -0.04 -2.49 17.24
N ARG A 78 -1.08 -2.58 16.40
CA ARG A 78 -0.96 -2.91 14.97
C ARG A 78 0.10 -2.07 14.26
N ALA A 79 0.09 -0.75 14.43
CA ALA A 79 1.03 0.15 13.78
C ALA A 79 2.47 -0.04 14.30
N ASN A 80 2.67 -0.25 15.60
CA ASN A 80 3.98 -0.55 16.19
C ASN A 80 4.52 -1.89 15.69
N TYR A 81 3.69 -2.93 15.63
CA TYR A 81 4.09 -4.25 15.13
C TYR A 81 4.44 -4.24 13.65
N LEU A 82 3.68 -3.53 12.82
CA LEU A 82 4.04 -3.31 11.42
C LEU A 82 5.36 -2.54 11.29
N THR A 83 5.62 -1.57 12.18
CA THR A 83 6.88 -0.83 12.21
C THR A 83 8.07 -1.73 12.59
N ILE A 84 7.91 -2.60 13.59
CA ILE A 84 8.93 -3.59 13.97
C ILE A 84 9.19 -4.55 12.81
N LEU A 85 8.14 -5.11 12.20
CA LEU A 85 8.26 -6.03 11.08
C LEU A 85 8.97 -5.37 9.90
N ALA A 86 8.59 -4.13 9.55
CA ALA A 86 9.26 -3.35 8.51
C ALA A 86 10.73 -3.07 8.85
N GLY A 87 11.05 -2.79 10.13
CA GLY A 87 12.41 -2.61 10.61
C GLY A 87 13.26 -3.87 10.45
N VAL A 88 12.74 -5.03 10.85
CA VAL A 88 13.43 -6.34 10.71
C VAL A 88 13.69 -6.67 9.24
N LEU A 89 12.69 -6.47 8.36
CA LEU A 89 12.85 -6.67 6.91
C LEU A 89 13.88 -5.71 6.33
N SER A 90 13.82 -4.43 6.72
CA SER A 90 14.76 -3.41 6.24
C SER A 90 16.18 -3.75 6.65
N PHE A 91 16.40 -4.14 7.91
CA PHE A 91 17.70 -4.56 8.40
C PHE A 91 18.23 -5.80 7.66
N SER A 92 17.38 -6.79 7.42
CA SER A 92 17.72 -8.00 6.64
C SER A 92 18.19 -7.64 5.23
N LEU A 93 17.46 -6.76 4.53
CA LEU A 93 17.79 -6.33 3.17
C LEU A 93 19.06 -5.45 3.12
N ILE A 94 19.20 -4.49 4.04
CA ILE A 94 20.39 -3.60 4.12
C ILE A 94 21.66 -4.41 4.39
N SER A 95 21.55 -5.50 5.16
CA SER A 95 22.66 -6.41 5.43
C SER A 95 23.10 -7.22 4.19
N HIS A 96 22.31 -7.23 3.12
CA HIS A 96 22.57 -7.96 1.88
C HIS A 96 22.55 -7.03 0.66
N PRO A 97 23.58 -6.19 0.46
CA PRO A 97 23.57 -5.10 -0.51
C PRO A 97 23.39 -5.58 -1.96
N PHE A 98 23.91 -6.75 -2.34
CA PHE A 98 23.72 -7.30 -3.68
C PHE A 98 22.26 -7.67 -3.96
N SER A 99 21.61 -8.32 -2.99
CA SER A 99 20.18 -8.65 -3.04
C SER A 99 19.32 -7.40 -3.12
N LEU A 100 19.68 -6.38 -2.34
CA LEU A 100 19.04 -5.07 -2.35
C LEU A 100 19.15 -4.40 -3.73
N VAL A 101 20.34 -4.37 -4.34
CA VAL A 101 20.55 -3.78 -5.68
C VAL A 101 19.69 -4.48 -6.74
N ILE A 102 19.65 -5.82 -6.74
CA ILE A 102 18.80 -6.58 -7.67
C ILE A 102 17.32 -6.23 -7.47
N LEU A 103 16.87 -6.20 -6.21
CA LEU A 103 15.48 -5.88 -5.87
C LEU A 103 15.11 -4.46 -6.30
N LEU A 104 16.00 -3.48 -6.09
CA LEU A 104 15.80 -2.10 -6.54
C LEU A 104 15.80 -1.97 -8.05
N SER A 105 16.67 -2.70 -8.75
CA SER A 105 16.68 -2.73 -10.22
C SER A 105 15.36 -3.29 -10.76
N LEU A 106 14.88 -4.39 -10.18
CA LEU A 106 13.61 -5.00 -10.55
C LEU A 106 12.43 -4.06 -10.26
N LEU A 107 12.40 -3.44 -9.07
CA LEU A 107 11.38 -2.46 -8.71
C LEU A 107 11.41 -1.24 -9.64
N SER A 108 12.60 -0.74 -9.98
CA SER A 108 12.77 0.36 -10.91
C SER A 108 12.25 0.00 -12.30
N ALA A 109 12.43 -1.24 -12.76
CA ALA A 109 11.85 -1.71 -14.02
C ALA A 109 10.31 -1.70 -13.97
N TRP A 110 9.71 -2.22 -12.89
CA TRP A 110 8.25 -2.15 -12.69
C TRP A 110 7.72 -0.71 -12.68
N LEU A 111 8.37 0.16 -11.91
CA LEU A 111 7.96 1.56 -11.81
C LEU A 111 8.12 2.28 -13.16
N PHE A 112 9.25 2.11 -13.83
CA PHE A 112 9.52 2.75 -15.10
C PHE A 112 8.55 2.28 -16.20
N LEU A 113 8.25 0.98 -16.26
CA LEU A 113 7.43 0.41 -17.34
C LEU A 113 5.93 0.59 -17.13
N TYR A 114 5.45 0.70 -15.88
CA TYR A 114 4.01 0.75 -15.59
C TYR A 114 3.56 1.89 -14.69
N ALA A 115 4.32 2.28 -13.66
CA ALA A 115 3.87 3.31 -12.72
C ALA A 115 4.18 4.75 -13.18
N LEU A 116 5.28 4.92 -13.89
CA LEU A 116 5.81 6.22 -14.34
C LEU A 116 5.60 6.44 -15.84
N ARG A 117 5.18 5.40 -16.57
CA ARG A 117 4.96 5.44 -18.00
C ARG A 117 3.56 5.97 -18.31
N LEU A 118 3.46 6.91 -19.25
CA LEU A 118 2.19 7.28 -19.87
C LEU A 118 1.74 6.13 -20.76
N SER A 119 0.53 5.63 -20.53
CA SER A 119 0.02 4.34 -21.04
C SER A 119 -0.10 4.22 -22.57
N ASP A 120 0.23 5.27 -23.33
CA ASP A 120 -0.10 5.41 -24.75
C ASP A 120 1.05 5.14 -25.74
N GLN A 121 2.25 4.75 -25.28
CA GLN A 121 3.37 4.40 -26.17
C GLN A 121 3.85 2.98 -25.92
N PRO A 122 4.04 2.11 -26.94
CA PRO A 122 4.57 0.74 -26.81
C PRO A 122 6.07 0.72 -26.46
N VAL A 123 6.57 -0.38 -25.87
CA VAL A 123 7.99 -0.42 -25.43
C VAL A 123 8.80 -0.72 -26.67
N VAL A 124 9.66 0.20 -27.10
CA VAL A 124 10.50 -0.03 -28.28
C VAL A 124 11.92 -0.37 -27.82
N ILE A 125 12.36 -1.61 -28.10
CA ILE A 125 13.73 -2.06 -27.84
C ILE A 125 14.36 -2.38 -29.19
N TRP A 126 15.51 -1.77 -29.51
CA TRP A 126 16.19 -1.91 -30.81
C TRP A 126 15.28 -1.69 -32.04
N GLY A 127 14.33 -0.76 -31.93
CA GLY A 127 13.40 -0.45 -33.03
C GLY A 127 12.23 -1.44 -33.19
N ARG A 128 12.14 -2.49 -32.38
CA ARG A 128 10.98 -3.38 -32.34
C ARG A 128 10.00 -2.95 -31.23
N PRO A 129 8.72 -2.66 -31.54
CA PRO A 129 7.71 -2.46 -30.51
C PRO A 129 7.34 -3.80 -29.86
N TYR A 130 7.27 -3.81 -28.54
CA TYR A 130 6.77 -4.91 -27.73
C TYR A 130 5.36 -4.58 -27.25
N SER A 131 4.49 -5.58 -27.29
CA SER A 131 3.15 -5.51 -26.72
C SER A 131 3.22 -5.44 -25.19
N ASP A 132 2.14 -4.94 -24.59
CA ASP A 132 2.04 -4.85 -23.13
C ASP A 132 2.03 -6.22 -22.46
N ILE A 133 1.47 -7.24 -23.12
CA ILE A 133 1.47 -8.62 -22.62
C ILE A 133 2.87 -9.22 -22.69
N GLU A 134 3.63 -9.01 -23.77
CA GLU A 134 5.04 -9.45 -23.84
C GLU A 134 5.87 -8.77 -22.75
N THR A 135 5.71 -7.46 -22.57
CA THR A 135 6.43 -6.69 -21.55
C THR A 135 6.09 -7.19 -20.14
N LEU A 136 4.80 -7.41 -19.85
CA LEU A 136 4.35 -7.96 -18.59
C LEU A 136 4.90 -9.37 -18.36
N ALA A 137 4.85 -10.23 -19.36
CA ALA A 137 5.33 -11.61 -19.28
C ALA A 137 6.83 -11.65 -18.98
N ILE A 138 7.64 -10.83 -19.66
CA ILE A 138 9.09 -10.70 -19.40
C ILE A 138 9.33 -10.21 -17.98
N LEU A 139 8.57 -9.21 -17.53
CA LEU A 139 8.76 -8.61 -16.21
C LEU A 139 8.36 -9.57 -15.08
N VAL A 140 7.27 -10.30 -15.24
CA VAL A 140 6.85 -11.38 -14.33
C VAL A 140 7.87 -12.51 -14.33
N ALA A 141 8.31 -12.98 -15.50
CA ALA A 141 9.34 -14.01 -15.59
C ALA A 141 10.65 -13.57 -14.91
N SER A 142 11.08 -12.32 -15.12
CA SER A 142 12.26 -11.76 -14.43
C SER A 142 12.07 -11.72 -12.92
N THR A 143 10.87 -11.41 -12.44
CA THR A 143 10.52 -11.40 -11.00
C THR A 143 10.66 -12.80 -10.42
N VAL A 144 10.12 -13.82 -11.11
CA VAL A 144 10.27 -15.23 -10.72
C VAL A 144 11.75 -15.60 -10.68
N ILE A 145 12.50 -15.34 -11.74
CA ILE A 145 13.94 -15.64 -11.82
C ILE A 145 14.70 -14.99 -10.66
N VAL A 146 14.46 -13.71 -10.38
CA VAL A 146 15.09 -13.00 -9.26
C VAL A 146 14.74 -13.67 -7.93
N ILE A 147 13.47 -13.97 -7.68
CA ILE A 147 13.05 -14.58 -6.41
C ILE A 147 13.68 -15.96 -6.20
N PHE A 148 13.80 -16.78 -7.24
CA PHE A 148 14.29 -18.16 -7.16
C PHE A 148 15.82 -18.28 -7.26
N LEU A 149 16.48 -17.45 -8.06
CA LEU A 149 17.94 -17.53 -8.28
C LEU A 149 18.74 -16.62 -7.35
N THR A 150 18.10 -15.80 -6.54
CA THR A 150 18.78 -14.93 -5.56
C THR A 150 18.39 -15.28 -4.13
N SER A 151 19.13 -14.73 -3.17
CA SER A 151 18.78 -14.81 -1.75
C SER A 151 17.60 -13.93 -1.35
N VAL A 152 16.99 -13.15 -2.27
CA VAL A 152 15.85 -12.27 -1.94
C VAL A 152 14.72 -13.07 -1.30
N GLY A 153 14.32 -14.19 -1.90
CA GLY A 153 13.22 -15.01 -1.39
C GLY A 153 13.46 -15.50 0.04
N SER A 154 14.64 -16.05 0.31
CA SER A 154 14.99 -16.54 1.65
C SER A 154 15.11 -15.40 2.68
N LEU A 155 15.62 -14.23 2.29
CA LEU A 155 15.71 -13.05 3.16
C LEU A 155 14.34 -12.49 3.53
N LEU A 156 13.40 -12.46 2.57
CA LEU A 156 12.03 -12.04 2.84
C LEU A 156 11.32 -13.03 3.77
N ILE A 157 11.40 -14.33 3.48
CA ILE A 157 10.76 -15.36 4.31
C ILE A 157 11.34 -15.36 5.72
N SER A 158 12.66 -15.39 5.86
CA SER A 158 13.32 -15.39 7.18
C SER A 158 13.06 -14.10 7.95
N GLY A 159 13.08 -12.94 7.30
CA GLY A 159 12.76 -11.66 7.92
C GLY A 159 11.30 -11.59 8.40
N ILE A 160 10.35 -12.07 7.58
CA ILE A 160 8.93 -12.11 7.96
C ILE A 160 8.73 -13.07 9.13
N LEU A 161 9.30 -14.27 9.09
CA LEU A 161 9.19 -15.25 10.17
C LEU A 161 9.80 -14.74 11.47
N MET A 162 10.98 -14.11 11.41
CA MET A 162 11.62 -13.51 12.58
C MET A 162 10.77 -12.37 13.15
N GLY A 163 10.31 -11.45 12.31
CA GLY A 163 9.46 -10.34 12.76
C GLY A 163 8.12 -10.80 13.33
N LEU A 164 7.47 -11.78 12.70
CA LEU A 164 6.25 -12.38 13.22
C LEU A 164 6.51 -13.12 14.54
N GLY A 165 7.64 -13.81 14.66
CA GLY A 165 8.08 -14.43 15.91
C GLY A 165 8.22 -13.43 17.05
N ILE A 166 8.86 -12.27 16.79
CA ILE A 166 8.99 -11.17 17.77
C ILE A 166 7.62 -10.64 18.17
N VAL A 167 6.75 -10.35 17.20
CA VAL A 167 5.40 -9.83 17.44
C VAL A 167 4.54 -10.81 18.22
N CYS A 168 4.57 -12.09 17.85
CA CYS A 168 3.85 -13.16 18.55
C CYS A 168 4.38 -13.37 19.97
N ALA A 169 5.70 -13.37 20.16
CA ALA A 169 6.30 -13.45 21.49
C ALA A 169 5.86 -12.24 22.34
N HIS A 170 6.04 -11.02 21.85
CA HIS A 170 5.59 -9.83 22.54
C HIS A 170 4.08 -9.89 22.88
N GLY A 171 3.23 -10.19 21.90
CA GLY A 171 1.78 -10.26 22.08
C GLY A 171 1.30 -11.39 22.99
N ALA A 172 2.04 -12.49 23.10
CA ALA A 172 1.70 -13.61 23.98
C ALA A 172 2.05 -13.34 25.45
N PHE A 173 3.19 -12.68 25.69
CA PHE A 173 3.68 -12.41 27.04
C PHE A 173 3.15 -11.09 27.62
N ARG A 174 2.68 -10.15 26.80
CA ARG A 174 2.09 -8.91 27.29
C ARG A 174 0.64 -9.13 27.75
N MET A 175 0.33 -8.78 28.99
CA MET A 175 -1.03 -8.73 29.52
C MET A 175 -1.84 -7.66 28.79
N PRO A 176 -2.97 -8.03 28.17
CA PRO A 176 -3.92 -7.07 27.67
C PRO A 176 -4.69 -6.50 28.88
N GLU A 177 -4.19 -5.43 29.51
CA GLU A 177 -4.88 -4.69 30.57
C GLU A 177 -6.17 -4.04 30.01
N ASP A 178 -7.06 -3.47 30.86
CA ASP A 178 -8.36 -2.85 30.55
C ASP A 178 -8.35 -1.70 29.49
N LEU A 179 -7.22 -1.50 28.83
CA LEU A 179 -6.97 -0.77 27.58
C LEU A 179 -7.94 -1.09 26.41
N PHE A 180 -8.81 -2.09 26.58
CA PHE A 180 -9.88 -2.48 25.65
C PHE A 180 -11.17 -1.68 25.84
N LEU A 181 -11.33 -0.95 26.95
CA LEU A 181 -12.57 -0.24 27.26
C LEU A 181 -12.75 1.04 26.43
N ASP A 182 -11.67 1.69 25.98
CA ASP A 182 -11.74 2.96 25.24
C ASP A 182 -11.73 2.78 23.71
N GLU A 183 -11.44 1.58 23.19
CA GLU A 183 -11.24 1.35 21.75
C GLU A 183 -12.04 0.18 21.18
N GLN A 184 -13.04 -0.31 21.92
CA GLN A 184 -14.03 -1.23 21.39
C GLN A 184 -15.07 -0.46 20.55
N GLU A 185 -14.61 0.22 19.50
CA GLU A 185 -15.46 0.44 18.33
C GLU A 185 -15.69 -0.95 17.71
N PRO A 186 -16.92 -1.49 17.74
CA PRO A 186 -17.17 -2.79 17.14
C PRO A 186 -16.85 -2.68 15.65
N LEU A 187 -15.82 -3.40 15.22
CA LEU A 187 -15.44 -3.67 13.83
C LEU A 187 -16.54 -4.36 13.00
N GLY A 188 -17.81 -4.27 13.41
CA GLY A 188 -19.02 -4.73 12.72
C GLY A 188 -20.09 -3.65 12.50
N SER A 189 -19.93 -2.40 12.96
CA SER A 189 -20.98 -1.37 12.85
C SER A 189 -21.09 -0.72 11.44
N GLY A 190 -20.01 -0.74 10.64
CA GLY A 190 -20.00 -0.05 9.35
C GLY A 190 -20.69 -0.79 8.19
N LEU A 191 -20.68 -2.14 8.22
CA LEU A 191 -21.09 -2.97 7.08
C LEU A 191 -22.46 -3.66 7.26
N PHE A 192 -23.11 -3.53 8.43
CA PHE A 192 -24.44 -4.10 8.68
C PHE A 192 -25.46 -3.10 9.23
N SER A 193 -25.04 -1.87 9.59
CA SER A 193 -25.97 -0.82 10.04
C SER A 193 -26.91 -0.35 8.93
N PHE A 194 -26.49 -0.39 7.67
CA PHE A 194 -27.36 -0.06 6.54
C PHE A 194 -28.49 -1.08 6.33
N VAL A 195 -28.26 -2.36 6.64
CA VAL A 195 -29.29 -3.42 6.54
C VAL A 195 -30.26 -3.37 7.72
N SER A 196 -29.77 -3.07 8.93
CA SER A 196 -30.61 -2.91 10.13
C SER A 196 -31.43 -1.61 10.10
N GLY A 197 -30.87 -0.54 9.55
CA GLY A 197 -31.57 0.73 9.31
C GLY A 197 -32.67 0.60 8.26
N ALA A 198 -32.41 -0.12 7.16
CA ALA A 198 -33.42 -0.42 6.13
C ALA A 198 -34.57 -1.28 6.68
N ALA A 199 -34.28 -2.27 7.52
CA ALA A 199 -35.29 -3.09 8.17
C ALA A 199 -36.14 -2.29 9.17
N SER A 200 -35.55 -1.34 9.90
CA SER A 200 -36.27 -0.47 10.83
C SER A 200 -37.15 0.57 10.12
N SER A 201 -36.69 1.14 9.00
CA SER A 201 -37.51 2.03 8.17
C SER A 201 -38.67 1.30 7.48
N ALA A 202 -38.46 0.06 7.03
CA ALA A 202 -39.53 -0.75 6.44
C ALA A 202 -40.59 -1.17 7.47
N ALA A 203 -40.18 -1.48 8.71
CA ALA A 203 -41.10 -1.78 9.80
C ALA A 203 -41.91 -0.54 10.26
N ALA A 204 -41.31 0.64 10.25
CA ALA A 204 -42.00 1.90 10.56
C ALA A 204 -43.03 2.30 9.49
N ALA A 205 -42.74 2.03 8.20
CA ALA A 205 -43.67 2.27 7.09
C ALA A 205 -44.86 1.30 7.07
N ALA A 206 -44.71 0.09 7.61
CA ALA A 206 -45.79 -0.90 7.74
C ALA A 206 -46.71 -0.65 8.96
N ALA A 207 -46.32 0.21 9.89
CA ALA A 207 -47.05 0.48 11.13
C ALA A 207 -47.97 1.71 11.09
N THR A 208 -48.05 2.44 9.97
CA THR A 208 -49.02 3.54 9.82
C THR A 208 -50.43 3.00 9.54
N PRO A 209 -51.41 3.17 10.44
CA PRO A 209 -52.79 2.78 10.15
C PRO A 209 -53.42 3.78 9.17
N ALA A 210 -54.00 3.26 8.09
CA ALA A 210 -54.77 4.03 7.13
C ALA A 210 -56.01 4.63 7.80
N ILE A 211 -56.06 5.96 7.95
CA ILE A 211 -57.25 6.69 8.37
C ILE A 211 -58.24 6.66 7.19
N ILE A 212 -59.23 5.77 7.28
CA ILE A 212 -60.37 5.72 6.36
C ILE A 212 -61.35 6.82 6.76
N SER A 213 -61.32 7.93 6.02
CA SER A 213 -62.38 8.96 6.04
C SER A 213 -63.63 8.40 5.36
N ARG A 214 -64.73 8.24 6.11
CA ARG A 214 -66.07 8.00 5.53
C ARG A 214 -66.83 9.31 5.44
N VAL A 215 -67.37 9.60 4.25
CA VAL A 215 -68.48 10.53 4.01
C VAL A 215 -69.77 9.78 4.24
#